data_AF-A0A969SF74-F1
#
_entry.id   AF-A0A969SF74-F1
#
_cell.length_a   1.000
_cell.length_b   1.000
_cell.length_c   1.000
_cell.angle_alpha   90.00
_cell.angle_beta   90.00
_cell.angle_gamma   90.00
#
_symmetry.space_group_name_H-M   'P 1'
#
loop_
_entity.id
_entity.type
_entity.pdbx_description
1 polymer ?
#
loop_
_entity_poly.entity_id
_entity_poly.type
_entity_poly.pdbx_seq_one_letter_code
_entity_poly.pdbx_strand_id
1 'polypeptide(L)'
;MNELRQGTANAQQQFSQTQLKQAESNLGLAKNKLALFKQATGLVSSENQTKNLVEAIKTLTTTEAEILAQARAGATRSTALSQRLGLSPQQAINSLRLSQNKEYQTIRQKLSEVNAAIAVNRGGLTEENPTIKSLLEQRQQLVTALNKQIAAVVPNYQGVDTSFGGNNFKDTTMDLIAELIQADGESRALQRQAMIIKKQVEGLKTELKVISTQQSQLLDLQRKYDFAEGVYKGIVAQLEQAKISAFNSYPNTQVLDQPTVNPKPTSPKLSLIILGSILTSVFGSLALISFLESRNPLLKPKDLQEIELPVLVRIPCFKSPAVGLKVISETELEFQRLASTISLMSLENRRLMVSSSTPKEGKTTVSIGLAAALVVLGFRVLMVDGDFHKAQLSHHLIMLCQVR
;
A
#
# COMPACT_ATOMS: atom_id res chain seq x y z
N MET A 1 -56.56 -9.17 -39.48
CA MET A 1 -55.44 -9.71 -38.66
C MET A 1 -54.20 -10.04 -39.48
N ASN A 2 -54.30 -10.78 -40.60
CA ASN A 2 -53.11 -11.09 -41.44
C ASN A 2 -52.50 -9.87 -42.15
N GLU A 3 -53.30 -8.91 -42.63
CA GLU A 3 -52.78 -7.68 -43.26
C GLU A 3 -52.02 -6.77 -42.27
N LEU A 4 -52.52 -6.64 -41.03
CA LEU A 4 -51.81 -5.92 -39.97
C LEU A 4 -50.48 -6.60 -39.60
N ARG A 5 -50.42 -7.94 -39.65
CA ARG A 5 -49.19 -8.73 -39.42
C ARG A 5 -48.19 -8.57 -40.57
N GLN A 6 -48.63 -8.57 -41.82
CA GLN A 6 -47.76 -8.34 -42.97
C GLN A 6 -47.27 -6.88 -43.03
N GLY A 7 -48.13 -5.91 -42.72
CA GLY A 7 -47.76 -4.50 -42.65
C GLY A 7 -46.71 -4.21 -41.55
N THR A 8 -46.88 -4.82 -40.37
CA THR A 8 -45.90 -4.68 -39.26
C THR A 8 -44.57 -5.36 -39.57
N ALA A 9 -44.57 -6.56 -40.17
CA ALA A 9 -43.34 -7.23 -40.60
C ALA A 9 -42.57 -6.44 -41.67
N ASN A 10 -43.29 -5.90 -42.67
CA ASN A 10 -42.68 -5.09 -43.73
C ASN A 10 -42.11 -3.76 -43.19
N ALA A 11 -42.84 -3.09 -42.29
CA ALA A 11 -42.37 -1.87 -41.62
C ALA A 11 -41.12 -2.14 -40.77
N GLN A 12 -41.09 -3.25 -40.04
CA GLN A 12 -39.93 -3.65 -39.23
C GLN A 12 -38.72 -4.01 -40.11
N GLN A 13 -38.95 -4.66 -41.26
CA GLN A 13 -37.91 -4.97 -42.24
C GLN A 13 -37.32 -3.69 -42.88
N GLN A 14 -38.17 -2.75 -43.31
CA GLN A 14 -37.72 -1.47 -43.88
C GLN A 14 -36.94 -0.63 -42.85
N PHE A 15 -37.43 -0.57 -41.60
CA PHE A 15 -36.73 0.11 -40.52
C PHE A 15 -35.34 -0.51 -40.27
N SER A 16 -35.27 -1.84 -40.20
CA SER A 16 -34.01 -2.56 -39.95
C SER A 16 -33.02 -2.43 -41.11
N GLN A 17 -33.50 -2.40 -42.37
CA GLN A 17 -32.64 -2.11 -43.54
C GLN A 17 -32.09 -0.68 -43.52
N THR A 18 -32.88 0.28 -43.06
CA THR A 18 -32.45 1.68 -42.94
C THR A 18 -31.36 1.82 -41.86
N GLN A 19 -31.57 1.19 -40.71
CA GLN A 19 -30.59 1.11 -39.62
C GLN A 19 -29.29 0.42 -40.08
N LEU A 20 -29.39 -0.66 -40.86
CA LEU A 20 -28.24 -1.38 -41.40
C LEU A 20 -27.39 -0.48 -42.31
N LYS A 21 -28.02 0.24 -43.26
CA LYS A 21 -27.31 1.18 -44.15
C LYS A 21 -26.61 2.30 -43.37
N GLN A 22 -27.28 2.84 -42.34
CA GLN A 22 -26.69 3.86 -41.49
C GLN A 22 -25.48 3.32 -40.71
N ALA A 23 -25.58 2.11 -40.15
CA ALA A 23 -24.50 1.45 -39.44
C ALA A 23 -23.31 1.14 -40.36
N GLU A 24 -23.57 0.68 -41.59
CA GLU A 24 -22.55 0.43 -42.62
C GLU A 24 -21.81 1.71 -43.01
N SER A 25 -22.54 2.81 -43.24
CA SER A 25 -21.95 4.13 -43.51
C SER A 25 -21.07 4.61 -42.35
N ASN A 26 -21.57 4.51 -41.11
CA ASN A 26 -20.83 4.91 -39.91
C ASN A 26 -19.56 4.07 -39.73
N LEU A 27 -19.64 2.75 -39.97
CA LEU A 27 -18.50 1.84 -39.93
C LEU A 27 -17.46 2.20 -41.00
N GLY A 28 -17.89 2.48 -42.23
CA GLY A 28 -17.02 2.93 -43.31
C GLY A 28 -16.30 4.22 -42.98
N LEU A 29 -17.00 5.22 -42.44
CA LEU A 29 -16.42 6.48 -41.98
C LEU A 29 -15.40 6.28 -40.86
N ALA A 30 -15.72 5.47 -39.84
CA ALA A 30 -14.81 5.18 -38.74
C ALA A 30 -13.55 4.44 -39.22
N LYS A 31 -13.72 3.43 -40.08
CA LYS A 31 -12.63 2.67 -40.70
C LYS A 31 -11.71 3.57 -41.52
N ASN A 32 -12.26 4.45 -42.36
CA ASN A 32 -11.47 5.37 -43.17
C ASN A 32 -10.70 6.38 -42.32
N LYS A 33 -11.31 6.96 -41.29
CA LYS A 33 -10.62 7.87 -40.37
C LYS A 33 -9.46 7.18 -39.65
N LEU A 34 -9.69 5.96 -39.17
CA LEU A 34 -8.65 5.15 -38.54
C LEU A 34 -7.50 4.83 -39.50
N ALA A 35 -7.83 4.43 -40.74
CA ALA A 35 -6.84 4.10 -41.76
C ALA A 35 -5.98 5.31 -42.16
N LEU A 36 -6.62 6.46 -42.43
CA LEU A 36 -5.92 7.72 -42.75
C LEU A 36 -5.01 8.17 -41.61
N PHE A 37 -5.47 8.03 -40.35
CA PHE A 37 -4.66 8.37 -39.19
C PHE A 37 -3.45 7.45 -39.04
N LYS A 38 -3.63 6.13 -39.21
CA LYS A 38 -2.52 5.15 -39.20
C LYS A 38 -1.53 5.41 -40.33
N GLN A 39 -2.00 5.77 -41.52
CA GLN A 39 -1.14 6.11 -42.66
C GLN A 39 -0.36 7.40 -42.45
N ALA A 40 -0.99 8.44 -41.90
CA ALA A 40 -0.35 9.74 -41.67
C ALA A 40 0.69 9.69 -40.54
N THR A 41 0.44 8.87 -39.50
CA THR A 41 1.33 8.78 -38.33
C THR A 41 2.34 7.64 -38.40
N GLY A 42 2.12 6.64 -39.26
CA GLY A 42 2.92 5.42 -39.30
C GLY A 42 2.79 4.52 -38.06
N LEU A 43 1.88 4.84 -37.14
CA LEU A 43 1.72 4.14 -35.87
C LEU A 43 0.95 2.82 -36.07
N VAL A 44 1.69 1.72 -36.20
CA VAL A 44 1.14 0.35 -36.27
C VAL A 44 1.30 -0.38 -34.92
N SER A 45 2.37 -0.10 -34.15
CA SER A 45 2.68 -0.74 -32.85
C SER A 45 3.42 0.21 -31.89
N SER A 46 2.75 1.28 -31.45
CA SER A 46 3.33 2.37 -30.64
C SER A 46 3.73 1.98 -29.21
N GLU A 47 3.21 0.87 -28.66
CA GLU A 47 3.38 0.55 -27.24
C GLU A 47 4.83 0.24 -26.88
N ASN A 48 5.54 -0.51 -27.73
CA ASN A 48 6.96 -0.83 -27.52
C ASN A 48 7.85 0.39 -27.73
N GLN A 49 7.54 1.24 -28.72
CA GLN A 49 8.29 2.48 -28.97
C GLN A 49 8.16 3.45 -27.80
N THR A 50 6.95 3.59 -27.25
CA THR A 50 6.70 4.42 -26.06
C THR A 50 7.47 3.89 -24.84
N LYS A 51 7.44 2.57 -24.60
CA LYS A 51 8.20 1.94 -23.51
C LYS A 51 9.70 2.18 -23.66
N ASN A 52 10.25 1.99 -24.86
CA ASN A 52 11.67 2.22 -25.14
C ASN A 52 12.07 3.68 -24.93
N LEU A 53 11.24 4.64 -25.35
CA LEU A 53 11.49 6.07 -25.12
C LEU A 53 11.45 6.42 -23.63
N VAL A 54 10.48 5.90 -22.88
CA VAL A 54 10.40 6.12 -21.43
C VAL A 54 11.63 5.55 -20.73
N GLU A 55 12.08 4.35 -21.10
CA GLU A 55 13.29 3.75 -20.51
C GLU A 55 14.56 4.52 -20.92
N ALA A 56 14.67 4.98 -22.18
CA ALA A 56 15.76 5.83 -22.63
C ALA A 56 15.81 7.17 -21.87
N ILE A 57 14.66 7.82 -21.67
CA ILE A 57 14.56 9.05 -20.86
C ILE A 57 14.99 8.77 -19.42
N LYS A 58 14.49 7.69 -18.81
CA LYS A 58 14.83 7.31 -17.44
C LYS A 58 16.34 7.08 -17.29
N THR A 59 16.94 6.26 -18.14
CA THR A 59 18.39 5.96 -18.14
C THR A 59 19.26 7.20 -18.38
N LEU A 60 18.86 8.08 -19.31
CA LEU A 60 19.59 9.33 -19.52
C LEU A 60 19.41 10.31 -18.36
N THR A 61 18.25 10.35 -17.73
CA THR A 61 18.01 11.20 -16.55
C THR A 61 18.81 10.71 -15.35
N THR A 62 18.91 9.39 -15.14
CA THR A 62 19.75 8.83 -14.06
C THR A 62 21.23 9.10 -14.31
N THR A 63 21.71 8.93 -15.54
CA THR A 63 23.11 9.24 -15.89
C THR A 63 23.41 10.74 -15.80
N GLU A 64 22.47 11.62 -16.18
CA GLU A 64 22.58 13.07 -15.95
C GLU A 64 22.74 13.37 -14.45
N ALA A 65 21.90 12.77 -13.59
CA ALA A 65 21.95 12.98 -12.15
C ALA A 65 23.27 12.50 -11.53
N GLU A 66 23.79 11.35 -11.96
CA GLU A 66 25.08 10.81 -11.53
C GLU A 66 26.25 11.72 -11.94
N ILE A 67 26.32 12.12 -13.21
CA ILE A 67 27.35 13.04 -13.72
C ILE A 67 27.30 14.38 -12.99
N LEU A 68 26.10 14.90 -12.75
CA LEU A 68 25.90 16.16 -12.05
C LEU A 68 26.32 16.06 -10.57
N ALA A 69 26.05 14.93 -9.92
CA ALA A 69 26.53 14.68 -8.56
C ALA A 69 28.06 14.63 -8.49
N GLN A 70 28.72 13.96 -9.44
CA GLN A 70 30.18 13.94 -9.55
C GLN A 70 30.75 15.33 -9.82
N ALA A 71 30.11 16.10 -10.71
CA ALA A 71 30.50 17.47 -11.01
C ALA A 71 30.41 18.36 -9.75
N ARG A 72 29.34 18.23 -8.97
CA ARG A 72 29.20 18.94 -7.69
C ARG A 72 30.28 18.54 -6.69
N ALA A 73 30.59 17.25 -6.57
CA ALA A 73 31.66 16.77 -5.70
C ALA A 73 33.02 17.38 -6.10
N GLY A 74 33.35 17.41 -7.39
CA GLY A 74 34.54 18.07 -7.91
C GLY A 74 34.56 19.58 -7.64
N ALA A 75 33.42 20.26 -7.82
CA ALA A 75 33.28 21.69 -7.50
C ALA A 75 33.51 21.98 -6.01
N THR A 76 32.96 21.14 -5.13
CA THR A 76 33.15 21.27 -3.67
C THR A 76 34.61 21.04 -3.29
N ARG A 77 35.27 20.02 -3.88
CA ARG A 77 36.71 19.76 -3.68
C ARG A 77 37.56 20.95 -4.13
N SER A 78 37.29 21.49 -5.32
CA SER A 78 37.96 22.69 -5.83
C SER A 78 37.74 23.90 -4.90
N THR A 79 36.53 24.09 -4.38
CA THR A 79 36.23 25.18 -3.43
C THR A 79 37.00 25.02 -2.12
N ALA A 80 37.07 23.82 -1.56
CA ALA A 80 37.81 23.54 -0.33
C ALA A 80 39.33 23.76 -0.52
N LEU A 81 39.88 23.32 -1.65
CA LEU A 81 41.30 23.54 -1.99
C LEU A 81 41.60 25.03 -2.23
N SER A 82 40.72 25.75 -2.91
CA SER A 82 40.81 27.20 -3.11
C SER A 82 40.84 27.96 -1.78
N GLN A 83 39.98 27.60 -0.84
CA GLN A 83 39.97 28.19 0.52
C GLN A 83 41.24 27.87 1.30
N ARG A 84 41.75 26.63 1.21
CA ARG A 84 42.98 26.22 1.90
C ARG A 84 44.23 26.92 1.33
N LEU A 85 44.27 27.12 0.02
CA LEU A 85 45.41 27.74 -0.67
C LEU A 85 45.32 29.27 -0.72
N GLY A 86 44.14 29.85 -0.50
CA GLY A 86 43.88 31.28 -0.68
C GLY A 86 43.96 31.73 -2.15
N LEU A 87 43.78 30.81 -3.09
CA LEU A 87 43.96 31.03 -4.53
C LEU A 87 42.74 30.56 -5.31
N SER A 88 42.28 31.36 -6.27
CA SER A 88 41.29 30.90 -7.25
C SER A 88 41.90 29.90 -8.25
N PRO A 89 41.10 29.04 -8.91
CA PRO A 89 41.61 28.12 -9.93
C PRO A 89 42.41 28.82 -11.06
N GLN A 90 42.02 30.04 -11.45
CA GLN A 90 42.77 30.80 -12.45
C GLN A 90 44.11 31.33 -11.92
N GLN A 91 44.15 31.80 -10.68
CA GLN A 91 45.40 32.19 -10.03
C GLN A 91 46.33 30.99 -9.82
N ALA A 92 45.77 29.82 -9.48
CA ALA A 92 46.50 28.57 -9.35
C ALA A 92 47.20 28.19 -10.68
N ILE A 93 46.49 28.27 -11.82
CA ILE A 93 47.09 28.07 -13.16
C ILE A 93 48.24 29.05 -13.41
N ASN A 94 48.05 30.33 -13.09
CA ASN A 94 49.09 31.35 -13.29
C ASN A 94 50.31 31.12 -12.40
N SER A 95 50.09 30.73 -11.14
CA SER A 95 51.16 30.37 -10.20
C SER A 95 51.93 29.12 -10.64
N LEU A 96 51.26 28.13 -11.23
CA LEU A 96 51.89 26.94 -11.80
C LEU A 96 52.74 27.30 -13.03
N ARG A 97 52.24 28.14 -13.93
CA ARG A 97 52.99 28.63 -15.10
C ARG A 97 54.24 29.40 -14.70
N LEU A 98 54.15 30.23 -13.66
CA LEU A 98 55.30 30.94 -13.10
C LEU A 98 56.29 29.97 -12.44
N SER A 99 55.78 29.04 -11.63
CA SER A 99 56.59 28.01 -10.97
C SER A 99 57.38 27.19 -11.99
N GLN A 100 56.82 26.88 -13.16
CA GLN A 100 57.51 26.14 -14.22
C GLN A 100 58.54 26.97 -15.02
N ASN A 101 58.56 28.29 -14.89
CA ASN A 101 59.49 29.16 -15.62
C ASN A 101 60.91 29.10 -15.00
N LYS A 102 61.87 28.58 -15.77
CA LYS A 102 63.26 28.36 -15.30
C LYS A 102 63.98 29.65 -14.91
N GLU A 103 63.77 30.75 -15.63
CA GLU A 103 64.39 32.04 -15.33
C GLU A 103 63.83 32.62 -14.02
N TYR A 104 62.52 32.52 -13.84
CA TYR A 104 61.83 32.92 -12.62
C TYR A 104 62.35 32.12 -11.40
N GLN A 105 62.48 30.79 -11.51
CA GLN A 105 63.08 29.96 -10.46
C GLN A 105 64.51 30.38 -10.14
N THR A 106 65.32 30.66 -11.15
CA THR A 106 66.73 31.07 -10.97
C THR A 106 66.85 32.40 -10.24
N ILE A 107 66.02 33.40 -10.61
CA ILE A 107 65.99 34.71 -9.94
C ILE A 107 65.49 34.54 -8.50
N ARG A 108 64.47 33.71 -8.27
CA ARG A 108 63.96 33.39 -6.92
C ARG A 108 65.01 32.74 -6.04
N GLN A 109 65.76 31.78 -6.56
CA GLN A 109 66.84 31.14 -5.84
C GLN A 109 67.93 32.14 -5.43
N LYS A 110 68.43 32.94 -6.39
CA LYS A 110 69.43 34.00 -6.12
C LYS A 110 68.93 35.02 -5.09
N LEU A 111 67.66 35.42 -5.17
CA LEU A 111 67.04 36.35 -4.23
C LEU A 111 66.94 35.74 -2.82
N SER A 112 66.65 34.44 -2.71
CA SER A 112 66.68 33.73 -1.43
C SER A 112 68.08 33.66 -0.84
N GLU A 113 69.11 33.38 -1.66
CA GLU A 113 70.51 33.35 -1.25
C GLU A 113 71.00 34.73 -0.76
N VAL A 114 70.68 35.79 -1.49
CA VAL A 114 71.00 37.18 -1.09
C VAL A 114 70.26 37.57 0.20
N ASN A 115 68.99 37.21 0.35
CA ASN A 115 68.24 37.47 1.58
C ASN A 115 68.81 36.72 2.79
N ALA A 116 69.24 35.47 2.61
CA ALA A 116 69.92 34.70 3.65
C ALA A 116 71.26 35.35 4.04
N ALA A 117 72.05 35.80 3.05
CA ALA A 117 73.30 36.52 3.30
C ALA A 117 73.05 37.84 4.08
N ILE A 118 72.00 38.60 3.73
CA ILE A 118 71.61 39.81 4.47
C ILE A 118 71.23 39.44 5.92
N ALA A 119 70.45 38.39 6.14
CA ALA A 119 70.03 37.96 7.47
C ALA A 119 71.21 37.56 8.36
N VAL A 120 72.19 36.81 7.82
CA VAL A 120 73.41 36.42 8.54
C VAL A 120 74.26 37.64 8.92
N ASN A 121 74.47 38.57 7.98
CA ASN A 121 75.31 39.75 8.22
C ASN A 121 74.65 40.77 9.17
N ARG A 122 73.31 40.88 9.17
CA ARG A 122 72.57 41.75 10.10
C ARG A 122 72.65 41.30 11.56
N GLY A 123 72.95 40.02 11.82
CA GLY A 123 73.17 39.52 13.18
C GLY A 123 74.47 40.00 13.84
N GLY A 124 75.41 40.57 13.07
CA GLY A 124 76.73 40.98 13.57
C GLY A 124 77.22 42.36 13.12
N LEU A 125 76.53 43.05 12.21
CA LEU A 125 76.96 44.33 11.61
C LEU A 125 75.79 45.34 11.55
N THR A 126 76.09 46.62 11.80
CA THR A 126 75.13 47.74 11.62
C THR A 126 74.83 48.00 10.15
N GLU A 127 73.66 48.61 9.86
CA GLU A 127 73.14 48.80 8.48
C GLU A 127 74.05 49.65 7.57
N GLU A 128 75.04 50.35 8.11
CA GLU A 128 75.99 51.19 7.36
C GLU A 128 77.20 50.42 6.80
N ASN A 129 77.34 49.12 7.07
CA ASN A 129 78.46 48.35 6.54
C ASN A 129 78.42 48.29 4.99
N PRO A 130 79.53 48.59 4.27
CA PRO A 130 79.59 48.53 2.81
C PRO A 130 79.18 47.18 2.21
N THR A 131 79.35 46.07 2.94
CA THR A 131 78.90 44.73 2.50
C THR A 131 77.38 44.58 2.55
N ILE A 132 76.70 45.16 3.53
CA ILE A 132 75.23 45.14 3.62
C ILE A 132 74.64 46.02 2.52
N LYS A 133 75.26 47.17 2.24
CA LYS A 133 74.80 48.07 1.17
C LYS A 133 74.84 47.41 -0.21
N SER A 134 75.92 46.72 -0.55
CA SER A 134 76.03 46.00 -1.83
C SER A 134 75.03 44.85 -1.94
N LEU A 135 74.77 44.11 -0.85
CA LEU A 135 73.75 43.07 -0.82
C LEU A 135 72.33 43.65 -0.98
N LEU A 136 72.03 44.82 -0.40
CA LEU A 136 70.76 45.50 -0.58
C LEU A 136 70.55 45.98 -2.02
N GLU A 137 71.60 46.50 -2.67
CA GLU A 137 71.58 46.87 -4.10
C GLU A 137 71.36 45.65 -5.00
N GLN A 138 72.08 44.55 -4.74
CA GLN A 138 71.88 43.28 -5.46
C GLN A 138 70.45 42.75 -5.28
N ARG A 139 69.90 42.82 -4.07
CA ARG A 139 68.50 42.45 -3.80
C ARG A 139 67.54 43.28 -4.65
N GLN A 140 67.73 44.60 -4.72
CA GLN A 140 66.86 45.49 -5.48
C GLN A 140 66.88 45.20 -6.99
N GLN A 141 68.05 44.91 -7.55
CA GLN A 141 68.19 44.49 -8.95
C GLN A 141 67.45 43.18 -9.21
N LEU A 142 67.61 42.19 -8.34
CA LEU A 142 66.92 40.90 -8.45
C LEU A 142 65.40 41.04 -8.32
N VAL A 143 64.89 41.89 -7.41
CA VAL A 143 63.45 42.19 -7.28
C VAL A 143 62.90 42.82 -8.57
N THR A 144 63.64 43.75 -9.17
CA THR A 144 63.22 44.42 -10.41
C THR A 144 63.18 43.44 -11.58
N ALA A 145 64.20 42.60 -11.72
CA ALA A 145 64.25 41.52 -12.72
C ALA A 145 63.11 40.50 -12.51
N LEU A 146 62.82 40.15 -11.26
CA LEU A 146 61.73 39.24 -10.89
C LEU A 146 60.38 39.80 -11.32
N ASN A 147 60.07 41.06 -10.98
CA ASN A 147 58.81 41.71 -11.34
C ASN A 147 58.61 41.79 -12.86
N LYS A 148 59.69 42.06 -13.61
CA LYS A 148 59.68 42.04 -15.08
C LYS A 148 59.30 40.65 -15.61
N GLN A 149 59.86 39.59 -15.04
CA GLN A 149 59.55 38.23 -15.46
C GLN A 149 58.12 37.82 -15.11
N ILE A 150 57.61 38.23 -13.94
CA ILE A 150 56.23 37.93 -13.56
C ILE A 150 55.25 38.64 -14.51
N ALA A 151 55.49 39.91 -14.84
CA ALA A 151 54.65 40.65 -15.78
C ALA A 151 54.66 40.05 -17.21
N ALA A 152 55.77 39.43 -17.62
CA ALA A 152 55.86 38.74 -18.91
C ALA A 152 55.05 37.44 -18.97
N VAL A 153 54.96 36.71 -17.85
CA VAL A 153 54.27 35.42 -17.77
C VAL A 153 52.78 35.57 -17.41
N VAL A 154 52.46 36.56 -16.57
CA VAL A 154 51.09 36.83 -16.10
C VAL A 154 50.74 38.31 -16.37
N PRO A 155 49.94 38.58 -17.42
CA PRO A 155 49.55 39.95 -17.78
C PRO A 155 48.76 40.70 -16.69
N ASN A 156 48.11 39.96 -15.77
CA ASN A 156 47.36 40.49 -14.63
C ASN A 156 47.93 39.98 -13.31
N TYR A 157 48.79 40.79 -12.68
CA TYR A 157 49.53 40.45 -11.45
C TYR A 157 48.65 40.31 -10.18
N GLN A 158 47.39 40.76 -10.19
CA GLN A 158 46.57 40.84 -8.98
C GLN A 158 46.24 39.44 -8.42
N GLY A 159 46.76 39.15 -7.22
CA GLY A 159 46.49 37.92 -6.47
C GLY A 159 47.28 36.70 -6.93
N VAL A 160 48.40 36.91 -7.62
CA VAL A 160 49.38 35.85 -7.85
C VAL A 160 50.33 35.81 -6.66
N ASP A 161 50.30 34.74 -5.88
CA ASP A 161 51.33 34.53 -4.89
C ASP A 161 52.65 34.17 -5.59
N THR A 162 53.63 35.05 -5.39
CA THR A 162 54.95 34.91 -6.00
C THR A 162 55.87 34.09 -5.10
N SER A 163 55.49 33.76 -3.87
CA SER A 163 56.34 32.99 -2.96
C SER A 163 56.66 31.58 -3.48
N PHE A 164 55.87 31.09 -4.44
CA PHE A 164 56.09 29.83 -5.14
C PHE A 164 57.35 29.87 -6.02
N GLY A 165 58.20 28.83 -5.93
CA GLY A 165 59.40 28.64 -6.76
C GLY A 165 60.75 28.53 -6.03
N GLY A 166 60.77 28.47 -4.69
CA GLY A 166 61.98 28.19 -3.90
C GLY A 166 62.15 26.70 -3.54
N ASN A 167 63.38 26.26 -3.27
CA ASN A 167 63.72 24.86 -2.96
C ASN A 167 63.04 24.28 -1.70
N ASN A 168 62.41 25.11 -0.86
CA ASN A 168 61.90 24.70 0.46
C ASN A 168 60.41 24.31 0.50
N PHE A 169 59.64 24.52 -0.58
CA PHE A 169 58.18 24.30 -0.62
C PHE A 169 57.72 23.54 -1.88
N LYS A 170 58.65 22.84 -2.53
CA LYS A 170 58.53 22.46 -3.95
C LYS A 170 57.47 21.39 -4.23
N ASP A 171 57.16 20.54 -3.26
CA ASP A 171 56.40 19.32 -3.57
C ASP A 171 54.93 19.44 -3.11
N THR A 172 54.67 19.65 -1.82
CA THR A 172 53.30 19.52 -1.29
C THR A 172 52.33 20.60 -1.76
N THR A 173 52.77 21.87 -1.87
CA THR A 173 51.86 22.95 -2.30
C THR A 173 51.63 22.91 -3.81
N MET A 174 52.61 22.46 -4.59
CA MET A 174 52.46 22.26 -6.04
C MET A 174 51.49 21.12 -6.34
N ASP A 175 51.56 20.03 -5.56
CA ASP A 175 50.61 18.93 -5.66
C ASP A 175 49.17 19.41 -5.37
N LEU A 176 48.97 20.23 -4.33
CA LEU A 176 47.65 20.80 -4.00
C LEU A 176 47.15 21.78 -5.07
N ILE A 177 48.04 22.57 -5.68
CA ILE A 177 47.70 23.46 -6.81
C ILE A 177 47.29 22.64 -8.04
N ALA A 178 48.02 21.57 -8.35
CA ALA A 178 47.66 20.66 -9.44
C ALA A 178 46.32 19.98 -9.18
N GLU A 179 46.08 19.51 -7.96
CA GLU A 179 44.82 18.91 -7.53
C GLU A 179 43.64 19.88 -7.65
N LEU A 180 43.83 21.16 -7.29
CA LEU A 180 42.82 22.21 -7.45
C LEU A 180 42.43 22.41 -8.92
N ILE A 181 43.43 22.53 -9.79
CA ILE A 181 43.24 22.73 -11.23
C ILE A 181 42.51 21.52 -11.84
N GLN A 182 42.92 20.31 -11.46
CA GLN A 182 42.30 19.08 -11.90
C GLN A 182 40.83 19.00 -11.45
N ALA A 183 40.56 19.23 -10.16
CA ALA A 183 39.20 19.17 -9.61
C ALA A 183 38.25 20.21 -10.25
N ASP A 184 38.72 21.44 -10.51
CA ASP A 184 37.94 22.47 -11.23
C ASP A 184 37.70 22.08 -12.69
N GLY A 185 38.74 21.58 -13.37
CA GLY A 185 38.66 21.14 -14.76
C GLY A 185 37.68 19.98 -14.97
N GLU A 186 37.78 18.95 -14.12
CA GLU A 186 36.88 17.79 -14.12
C GLU A 186 35.43 18.20 -13.84
N SER A 187 35.21 19.02 -12.82
CA SER A 187 33.88 19.55 -12.50
C SER A 187 33.25 20.27 -13.70
N ARG A 188 33.97 21.19 -14.35
CA ARG A 188 33.48 21.91 -15.52
C ARG A 188 33.26 21.02 -16.74
N ALA A 189 34.09 19.99 -16.92
CA ALA A 189 33.91 19.02 -17.99
C ALA A 189 32.61 18.22 -17.79
N LEU A 190 32.39 17.69 -16.59
CA LEU A 190 31.18 16.94 -16.23
C LEU A 190 29.92 17.82 -16.29
N GLN A 191 29.98 19.08 -15.86
CA GLN A 191 28.85 20.03 -16.01
C GLN A 191 28.46 20.22 -17.48
N ARG A 192 29.43 20.36 -18.37
CA ARG A 192 29.17 20.47 -19.82
C ARG A 192 28.56 19.19 -20.37
N GLN A 193 29.06 18.03 -19.94
CA GLN A 193 28.51 16.73 -20.33
C GLN A 193 27.06 16.56 -19.87
N ALA A 194 26.74 16.92 -18.61
CA ALA A 194 25.39 16.90 -18.09
C ALA A 194 24.45 17.81 -18.91
N MET A 195 24.91 18.99 -19.33
CA MET A 195 24.12 19.90 -20.18
C MET A 195 23.78 19.30 -21.55
N ILE A 196 24.71 18.55 -22.15
CA ILE A 196 24.48 17.85 -23.43
C ILE A 196 23.39 16.78 -23.24
N ILE A 197 23.52 15.95 -22.20
CA ILE A 197 22.54 14.88 -21.89
C ILE A 197 21.17 15.49 -21.59
N LYS A 198 21.13 16.57 -20.80
CA LYS A 198 19.88 17.29 -20.51
C LYS A 198 19.16 17.72 -21.78
N LYS A 199 19.89 18.27 -22.76
CA LYS A 199 19.32 18.67 -24.05
C LYS A 199 18.76 17.48 -24.82
N GLN A 200 19.42 16.32 -24.77
CA GLN A 200 18.93 15.08 -25.38
C GLN A 200 17.64 14.60 -24.69
N VAL A 201 17.62 14.60 -23.35
CA VAL A 201 16.43 14.23 -22.55
C VAL A 201 15.23 15.11 -22.90
N GLU A 202 15.42 16.42 -23.00
CA GLU A 202 14.33 17.34 -23.39
C GLU A 202 13.83 17.12 -24.82
N GLY A 203 14.73 16.74 -25.74
CA GLY A 203 14.36 16.29 -27.09
C GLY A 203 13.46 15.05 -27.05
N LEU A 204 13.89 14.00 -26.33
CA LEU A 204 13.12 12.75 -26.19
C LEU A 204 11.78 12.97 -25.48
N LYS A 205 11.71 13.84 -24.46
CA LYS A 205 10.45 14.19 -23.80
C LYS A 205 9.46 14.85 -24.76
N THR A 206 9.96 15.70 -25.65
CA THR A 206 9.13 16.37 -26.66
C THR A 206 8.59 15.35 -27.66
N GLU A 207 9.44 14.43 -28.13
CA GLU A 207 9.05 13.32 -29.01
C GLU A 207 8.01 12.40 -28.33
N LEU A 208 8.24 12.01 -27.08
CA LEU A 208 7.31 11.22 -26.28
C LEU A 208 5.94 11.90 -26.16
N LYS A 209 5.90 13.22 -25.97
CA LYS A 209 4.65 13.98 -25.89
C LYS A 209 3.87 13.93 -27.21
N VAL A 210 4.57 14.02 -28.35
CA VAL A 210 3.94 13.91 -29.67
C VAL A 210 3.38 12.50 -29.87
N ILE A 211 4.18 11.46 -29.62
CA ILE A 211 3.73 10.05 -29.77
C ILE A 211 2.57 9.74 -28.83
N SER A 212 2.61 10.20 -27.57
CA SER A 212 1.55 9.98 -26.59
C SER A 212 0.22 10.61 -27.02
N THR A 213 0.24 11.83 -27.57
CA THR A 213 -0.97 12.48 -28.07
C THR A 213 -1.54 11.75 -29.29
N GLN A 214 -0.68 11.33 -30.22
CA GLN A 214 -1.09 10.53 -31.37
C GLN A 214 -1.64 9.16 -30.96
N GLN A 215 -1.04 8.49 -29.98
CA GLN A 215 -1.51 7.22 -29.45
C GLN A 215 -2.88 7.35 -28.78
N SER A 216 -3.11 8.43 -28.03
CA SER A 216 -4.43 8.71 -27.45
C SER A 216 -5.49 8.92 -28.54
N GLN A 217 -5.16 9.63 -29.62
CA GLN A 217 -6.06 9.81 -30.76
C GLN A 217 -6.30 8.50 -31.51
N LEU A 218 -5.26 7.67 -31.68
CA LEU A 218 -5.38 6.35 -32.29
C LEU A 218 -6.34 5.46 -31.50
N LEU A 219 -6.20 5.41 -30.18
CA LEU A 219 -7.10 4.64 -29.30
C LEU A 219 -8.54 5.15 -29.36
N ASP A 220 -8.74 6.46 -29.47
CA ASP A 220 -10.08 7.02 -29.63
C ASP A 220 -10.73 6.62 -30.97
N LEU A 221 -9.97 6.70 -32.07
CA LEU A 221 -10.41 6.25 -33.38
C LEU A 221 -10.66 4.74 -33.42
N GLN A 222 -9.81 3.95 -32.76
CA GLN A 222 -9.98 2.51 -32.63
C GLN A 222 -11.28 2.19 -31.87
N ARG A 223 -11.53 2.82 -30.72
CA ARG A 223 -12.79 2.65 -29.98
C ARG A 223 -14.01 3.03 -30.81
N LYS A 224 -13.94 4.10 -31.60
CA LYS A 224 -15.03 4.51 -32.51
C LYS A 224 -15.26 3.48 -33.61
N TYR A 225 -14.19 2.90 -34.15
CA TYR A 225 -14.27 1.81 -35.11
C TYR A 225 -14.87 0.55 -34.48
N ASP A 226 -14.37 0.11 -33.33
CA ASP A 226 -14.85 -1.09 -32.61
C ASP A 226 -16.32 -0.94 -32.22
N PHE A 227 -16.73 0.26 -31.78
CA PHE A 227 -18.13 0.57 -31.49
C PHE A 227 -19.01 0.48 -32.75
N ALA A 228 -18.60 1.11 -33.85
CA ALA A 228 -19.35 1.05 -35.10
C ALA A 228 -19.43 -0.38 -35.65
N GLU A 229 -18.35 -1.15 -35.52
CA GLU A 229 -18.31 -2.56 -35.90
C GLU A 229 -19.24 -3.40 -35.04
N GLY A 230 -19.26 -3.17 -33.72
CA GLY A 230 -20.16 -3.84 -32.78
C GLY A 230 -21.64 -3.54 -33.09
N VAL A 231 -21.99 -2.28 -33.36
CA VAL A 231 -23.36 -1.90 -33.76
C VAL A 231 -23.76 -2.58 -35.06
N TYR A 232 -22.88 -2.55 -36.07
CA TYR A 232 -23.12 -3.23 -37.35
C TYR A 232 -23.35 -4.73 -37.16
N LYS A 233 -22.44 -5.42 -36.45
CA LYS A 233 -22.56 -6.85 -36.13
C LYS A 233 -23.84 -7.16 -35.36
N GLY A 234 -24.23 -6.31 -34.42
CA GLY A 234 -25.46 -6.44 -33.64
C GLY A 234 -26.73 -6.37 -34.49
N ILE A 235 -26.82 -5.40 -35.41
CA ILE A 235 -27.96 -5.27 -36.33
C ILE A 235 -28.00 -6.47 -37.28
N VAL A 236 -26.86 -6.90 -37.82
CA VAL A 236 -26.78 -8.10 -38.69
C VAL A 236 -27.26 -9.34 -37.93
N ALA A 237 -26.81 -9.55 -36.70
CA ALA A 237 -27.25 -10.68 -35.87
C ALA A 237 -28.77 -10.64 -35.59
N GLN A 238 -29.31 -9.45 -35.29
CA GLN A 238 -30.75 -9.27 -35.08
C GLN A 238 -31.57 -9.58 -36.33
N LEU A 239 -31.08 -9.17 -37.51
CA LEU A 239 -31.70 -9.49 -38.80
C LEU A 239 -31.70 -10.99 -39.08
N GLU A 240 -30.59 -11.69 -38.84
CA GLU A 240 -30.53 -13.15 -39.00
C GLU A 240 -31.45 -13.88 -38.03
N GLN A 241 -31.51 -13.44 -36.76
CA GLN A 241 -32.45 -14.00 -35.79
C GLN A 241 -33.92 -13.78 -36.20
N ALA A 242 -34.23 -12.60 -36.74
CA ALA A 242 -35.58 -12.28 -37.22
C ALA A 242 -36.00 -13.22 -38.37
N LYS A 243 -35.10 -13.49 -39.33
CA LYS A 243 -35.35 -14.45 -40.41
C LYS A 243 -35.68 -15.84 -39.87
N ILE A 244 -34.94 -16.32 -38.87
CA ILE A 244 -35.19 -17.63 -38.24
C ILE A 244 -36.56 -17.65 -37.52
N SER A 245 -36.89 -16.57 -36.79
CA SER A 245 -38.14 -16.48 -36.03
C SER A 245 -39.41 -16.41 -36.90
N ALA A 246 -39.30 -15.86 -38.11
CA ALA A 246 -40.41 -15.85 -39.08
C ALA A 246 -40.81 -17.27 -39.52
N PHE A 247 -39.86 -18.22 -39.55
CA PHE A 247 -40.15 -19.64 -39.82
C PHE A 247 -40.73 -20.39 -38.61
N ASN A 248 -40.42 -19.97 -37.38
CA ASN A 248 -40.89 -20.60 -36.15
C ASN A 248 -42.32 -20.18 -35.71
N SER A 249 -43.03 -19.35 -36.47
CA SER A 249 -44.37 -18.87 -36.13
C SER A 249 -45.51 -19.81 -36.55
N TYR A 250 -45.22 -21.02 -37.04
CA TYR A 250 -46.24 -22.05 -37.24
C TYR A 250 -46.42 -22.85 -35.93
N PRO A 251 -47.61 -22.86 -35.31
CA PRO A 251 -47.85 -23.78 -34.20
C PRO A 251 -47.78 -25.21 -34.75
N ASN A 252 -46.93 -26.05 -34.16
CA ASN A 252 -46.76 -27.46 -34.52
C ASN A 252 -47.98 -28.34 -34.14
N THR A 253 -49.12 -27.73 -33.83
CA THR A 253 -50.32 -28.42 -33.34
C THR A 253 -51.57 -27.76 -33.90
N GLN A 254 -52.34 -28.53 -34.66
CA GLN A 254 -53.65 -28.17 -35.17
C GLN A 254 -54.69 -29.05 -34.44
N VAL A 255 -55.76 -28.44 -33.92
CA VAL A 255 -56.83 -29.18 -33.24
C VAL A 255 -57.61 -29.99 -34.29
N LEU A 256 -57.44 -31.30 -34.25
CA LEU A 256 -58.03 -32.26 -35.20
C LEU A 256 -59.51 -32.57 -34.91
N ASP A 257 -59.93 -32.57 -33.63
CA ASP A 257 -61.33 -32.82 -33.28
C ASP A 257 -61.74 -32.19 -31.94
N GLN A 258 -63.04 -31.95 -31.76
CA GLN A 258 -63.61 -31.36 -30.54
C GLN A 258 -63.81 -32.43 -29.44
N PRO A 259 -63.64 -32.08 -28.16
CA PRO A 259 -63.71 -33.06 -27.07
C PRO A 259 -65.15 -33.54 -26.82
N THR A 260 -65.32 -34.86 -26.64
CA THR A 260 -66.58 -35.49 -26.24
C THR A 260 -66.63 -35.72 -24.72
N VAL A 261 -67.81 -35.50 -24.11
CA VAL A 261 -68.01 -35.61 -22.66
C VAL A 261 -68.52 -37.02 -22.32
N ASN A 262 -67.77 -37.74 -21.49
CA ASN A 262 -68.14 -39.07 -21.01
C ASN A 262 -69.12 -38.96 -19.81
N PRO A 263 -70.30 -39.61 -19.81
CA PRO A 263 -71.32 -39.44 -18.78
C PRO A 263 -71.02 -40.16 -17.45
N LYS A 264 -69.90 -40.90 -17.33
CA LYS A 264 -69.52 -41.53 -16.06
C LYS A 264 -68.81 -40.51 -15.15
N PRO A 265 -69.25 -40.34 -13.88
CA PRO A 265 -68.58 -39.42 -12.97
C PRO A 265 -67.15 -39.90 -12.67
N THR A 266 -66.19 -39.03 -12.93
CA THR A 266 -64.76 -39.21 -12.63
C THR A 266 -64.39 -38.68 -11.24
N SER A 267 -65.38 -38.33 -10.41
CA SER A 267 -65.14 -37.81 -9.07
C SER A 267 -64.52 -38.86 -8.14
N PRO A 268 -63.59 -38.46 -7.27
CA PRO A 268 -62.86 -39.40 -6.43
C PRO A 268 -63.78 -40.09 -5.42
N LYS A 269 -63.53 -41.38 -5.18
CA LYS A 269 -64.31 -42.19 -4.22
C LYS A 269 -64.11 -41.63 -2.81
N LEU A 270 -65.16 -41.05 -2.22
CA LEU A 270 -65.13 -40.38 -0.91
C LEU A 270 -64.56 -41.29 0.20
N SER A 271 -64.80 -42.60 0.13
CA SER A 271 -64.26 -43.58 1.08
C SER A 271 -62.74 -43.69 1.07
N LEU A 272 -62.11 -43.59 -0.10
CA LEU A 272 -60.64 -43.59 -0.24
C LEU A 272 -60.02 -42.32 0.35
N ILE A 273 -60.70 -41.19 0.20
CA ILE A 273 -60.26 -39.91 0.78
C ILE A 273 -60.32 -39.97 2.30
N ILE A 274 -61.43 -40.48 2.86
CA ILE A 274 -61.60 -40.61 4.31
C ILE A 274 -60.58 -41.60 4.90
N LEU A 275 -60.34 -42.73 4.22
CA LEU A 275 -59.34 -43.70 4.68
C LEU A 275 -57.92 -43.12 4.63
N GLY A 276 -57.59 -42.38 3.56
CA GLY A 276 -56.30 -41.72 3.41
C GLY A 276 -56.04 -40.63 4.45
N SER A 277 -57.07 -39.85 4.82
CA SER A 277 -56.95 -38.79 5.83
C SER A 277 -56.76 -39.37 7.24
N ILE A 278 -57.45 -40.46 7.58
CA ILE A 278 -57.28 -41.14 8.86
C ILE A 278 -55.86 -41.71 8.97
N LEU A 279 -55.38 -42.42 7.93
CA LEU A 279 -54.04 -43.00 7.93
C LEU A 279 -52.94 -41.93 8.05
N THR A 280 -53.04 -40.84 7.28
CA THR A 280 -52.05 -39.75 7.34
C THR A 280 -52.05 -39.04 8.69
N SER A 281 -53.21 -38.87 9.34
CA SER A 281 -53.29 -38.26 10.67
C SER A 281 -52.60 -39.12 11.76
N VAL A 282 -52.84 -40.44 11.74
CA VAL A 282 -52.24 -41.36 12.71
C VAL A 282 -50.73 -41.46 12.50
N PHE A 283 -50.26 -41.70 11.28
CA PHE A 283 -48.82 -41.80 11.02
C PHE A 283 -48.10 -40.46 11.17
N GLY A 284 -48.73 -39.36 10.77
CA GLY A 284 -48.18 -38.01 10.89
C GLY A 284 -47.98 -37.58 12.35
N SER A 285 -48.95 -37.86 13.22
CA SER A 285 -48.82 -37.53 14.65
C SER A 285 -47.73 -38.35 15.35
N LEU A 286 -47.63 -39.64 15.05
CA LEU A 286 -46.59 -40.50 15.61
C LEU A 286 -45.18 -40.09 15.17
N ALA A 287 -45.02 -39.75 13.87
CA ALA A 287 -43.76 -39.24 13.33
C ALA A 287 -43.36 -37.90 13.96
N LEU A 288 -44.31 -36.99 14.17
CA LEU A 288 -44.06 -35.69 14.77
C LEU A 288 -43.60 -35.82 16.24
N ILE A 289 -44.23 -36.69 17.03
CA ILE A 289 -43.84 -36.95 18.42
C ILE A 289 -42.40 -37.49 18.48
N SER A 290 -42.09 -38.50 17.66
CA SER A 290 -40.75 -39.10 17.61
C SER A 290 -39.68 -38.07 17.19
N PHE A 291 -40.00 -37.20 16.22
CA PHE A 291 -39.12 -36.13 15.79
C PHE A 291 -38.87 -35.07 16.87
N LEU A 292 -39.91 -34.70 17.64
CA LEU A 292 -39.78 -33.74 18.74
C LEU A 292 -38.99 -34.33 19.92
N GLU A 293 -39.16 -35.61 20.23
CA GLU A 293 -38.40 -36.28 21.29
C GLU A 293 -36.92 -36.43 20.92
N SER A 294 -36.60 -36.70 19.65
CA SER A 294 -35.21 -36.73 19.17
C SER A 294 -34.48 -35.38 19.27
N ARG A 295 -35.19 -34.26 19.45
CA ARG A 295 -34.62 -32.90 19.50
C ARG A 295 -34.38 -32.37 20.92
N ASN A 296 -34.83 -33.07 21.98
CA ASN A 296 -34.75 -32.58 23.36
C ASN A 296 -34.15 -33.64 24.34
N PRO A 297 -32.83 -33.70 24.52
CA PRO A 297 -32.23 -34.53 25.55
C PRO A 297 -32.27 -33.78 26.88
N LEU A 298 -33.40 -33.81 27.59
CA LEU A 298 -33.38 -33.55 29.03
C LEU A 298 -32.77 -34.78 29.69
N LEU A 299 -31.51 -34.67 30.16
CA LEU A 299 -30.80 -35.71 30.90
C LEU A 299 -31.72 -36.32 31.95
N LYS A 300 -32.05 -37.60 31.78
CA LYS A 300 -32.81 -38.36 32.78
C LYS A 300 -31.83 -38.73 33.91
N PRO A 301 -32.29 -38.93 35.15
CA PRO A 301 -31.42 -39.34 36.26
C PRO A 301 -30.64 -40.64 35.99
N LYS A 302 -31.15 -41.50 35.09
CA LYS A 302 -30.46 -42.70 34.62
C LYS A 302 -29.22 -42.40 33.78
N ASP A 303 -29.23 -41.30 33.02
CA ASP A 303 -28.12 -40.89 32.17
C ASP A 303 -26.95 -40.32 33.01
N LEU A 304 -27.23 -39.89 34.25
CA LEU A 304 -26.23 -39.45 35.23
C LEU A 304 -25.68 -40.59 36.08
N GLN A 305 -26.23 -41.81 36.02
CA GLN A 305 -25.68 -42.99 36.71
C GLN A 305 -24.55 -43.66 35.91
N GLU A 306 -24.48 -43.42 34.59
CA GLU A 306 -23.34 -43.83 33.75
C GLU A 306 -22.09 -42.97 33.98
N ILE A 307 -22.25 -41.79 34.58
CA ILE A 307 -21.17 -40.91 35.04
C ILE A 307 -21.07 -41.11 36.55
N GLU A 308 -19.91 -41.44 37.12
CA GLU A 308 -19.74 -41.77 38.56
C GLU A 308 -19.92 -40.58 39.54
N LEU A 309 -20.85 -39.65 39.27
CA LEU A 309 -21.14 -38.50 40.12
C LEU A 309 -22.43 -38.73 40.94
N PRO A 310 -22.37 -38.70 42.28
CA PRO A 310 -23.56 -38.88 43.11
C PRO A 310 -24.49 -37.67 43.00
N VAL A 311 -25.76 -37.92 42.70
CA VAL A 311 -26.81 -36.87 42.71
C VAL A 311 -27.19 -36.58 44.16
N LEU A 312 -26.87 -35.38 44.64
CA LEU A 312 -27.09 -35.01 46.04
C LEU A 312 -28.54 -34.67 46.35
N VAL A 313 -29.14 -33.75 45.59
CA VAL A 313 -30.54 -33.30 45.76
C VAL A 313 -31.09 -32.88 44.40
N ARG A 314 -32.40 -33.05 44.20
CA ARG A 314 -33.12 -32.54 43.03
C ARG A 314 -33.91 -31.29 43.42
N ILE A 315 -33.54 -30.15 42.84
CA ILE A 315 -34.25 -28.88 43.06
C ILE A 315 -35.28 -28.70 41.92
N PRO A 316 -36.59 -28.58 42.22
CA PRO A 316 -37.62 -28.41 41.19
C PRO A 316 -37.51 -27.06 40.48
N CYS A 317 -37.97 -26.98 39.23
CA CYS A 317 -37.98 -25.74 38.46
C CYS A 317 -39.09 -24.80 38.95
N PHE A 318 -38.76 -23.53 39.18
CA PHE A 318 -39.67 -22.54 39.72
C PHE A 318 -40.42 -21.80 38.61
N LYS A 319 -41.75 -21.68 38.74
CA LYS A 319 -42.59 -20.97 37.77
C LYS A 319 -42.48 -19.44 37.87
N SER A 320 -41.86 -18.90 38.93
CA SER A 320 -41.68 -17.46 39.13
C SER A 320 -40.23 -17.14 39.52
N PRO A 321 -39.55 -16.20 38.83
CA PRO A 321 -38.18 -15.82 39.13
C PRO A 321 -38.18 -14.76 40.24
N ALA A 322 -38.72 -15.08 41.41
CA ALA A 322 -38.55 -14.24 42.58
C ALA A 322 -37.22 -14.65 43.22
N VAL A 323 -36.21 -13.78 43.21
CA VAL A 323 -34.99 -14.00 44.01
C VAL A 323 -35.13 -13.23 45.31
N GLY A 324 -35.00 -13.92 46.45
CA GLY A 324 -35.15 -13.36 47.80
C GLY A 324 -35.82 -14.32 48.79
N LEU A 325 -36.11 -13.84 50.00
CA LEU A 325 -36.69 -14.61 51.14
C LEU A 325 -37.96 -15.41 50.80
N LYS A 326 -38.68 -15.06 49.72
CA LYS A 326 -39.89 -15.76 49.27
C LYS A 326 -39.62 -17.12 48.62
N VAL A 327 -38.41 -17.37 48.10
CA VAL A 327 -37.98 -18.70 47.63
C VAL A 327 -37.82 -19.66 48.80
N ILE A 328 -37.44 -19.13 49.97
CA ILE A 328 -37.10 -19.93 51.14
C ILE A 328 -38.35 -20.63 51.68
N SER A 329 -39.56 -20.04 51.65
CA SER A 329 -40.73 -20.67 52.26
C SER A 329 -41.35 -21.82 51.46
N GLU A 330 -41.25 -21.82 50.12
CA GLU A 330 -41.78 -22.92 49.29
C GLU A 330 -40.78 -24.07 49.10
N THR A 331 -39.48 -23.82 49.29
CA THR A 331 -38.41 -24.79 48.99
C THR A 331 -37.43 -25.04 50.13
N GLU A 332 -37.78 -24.60 51.33
CA GLU A 332 -36.97 -24.78 52.54
C GLU A 332 -36.55 -26.23 52.72
N LEU A 333 -37.46 -27.17 52.47
CA LEU A 333 -37.21 -28.59 52.71
C LEU A 333 -36.11 -29.17 51.82
N GLU A 334 -36.05 -28.81 50.53
CA GLU A 334 -35.04 -29.36 49.63
C GLU A 334 -33.67 -28.71 49.86
N PHE A 335 -33.61 -27.42 50.18
CA PHE A 335 -32.37 -26.75 50.55
C PHE A 335 -31.87 -27.18 51.95
N GLN A 336 -32.77 -27.44 52.89
CA GLN A 336 -32.44 -28.04 54.20
C GLN A 336 -31.92 -29.46 54.04
N ARG A 337 -32.50 -30.28 53.15
CA ARG A 337 -31.96 -31.61 52.81
C ARG A 337 -30.56 -31.49 52.22
N LEU A 338 -30.34 -30.56 51.28
CA LEU A 338 -29.02 -30.32 50.71
C LEU A 338 -28.02 -29.89 51.79
N ALA A 339 -28.42 -28.97 52.66
CA ALA A 339 -27.59 -28.49 53.77
C ALA A 339 -27.27 -29.59 54.77
N SER A 340 -28.25 -30.45 55.11
CA SER A 340 -28.06 -31.61 55.99
C SER A 340 -27.09 -32.62 55.37
N THR A 341 -27.29 -32.99 54.10
CA THR A 341 -26.39 -33.90 53.38
C THR A 341 -24.96 -33.35 53.34
N ILE A 342 -24.78 -32.06 53.04
CA ILE A 342 -23.46 -31.42 53.02
C ILE A 342 -22.85 -31.33 54.42
N SER A 343 -23.66 -31.10 55.47
CA SER A 343 -23.16 -31.04 56.85
C SER A 343 -22.62 -32.38 57.35
N LEU A 344 -23.10 -33.49 56.78
CA LEU A 344 -22.62 -34.84 57.07
C LEU A 344 -21.38 -35.23 56.23
N MET A 345 -21.03 -34.45 55.21
CA MET A 345 -19.83 -34.67 54.40
C MET A 345 -18.58 -34.10 55.07
N SER A 346 -17.48 -34.84 55.02
CA SER A 346 -16.17 -34.38 55.52
C SER A 346 -15.56 -33.38 54.53
N LEU A 347 -15.86 -32.09 54.70
CA LEU A 347 -15.29 -31.02 53.88
C LEU A 347 -13.89 -30.61 54.36
N GLU A 348 -12.91 -30.57 53.46
CA GLU A 348 -11.59 -30.02 53.76
C GLU A 348 -11.67 -28.53 54.10
N ASN A 349 -11.24 -28.18 55.32
CA ASN A 349 -11.21 -26.81 55.85
C ASN A 349 -12.59 -26.10 55.85
N ARG A 350 -13.70 -26.83 55.84
CA ARG A 350 -15.09 -26.29 55.82
C ARG A 350 -15.35 -25.34 54.63
N ARG A 351 -14.65 -25.53 53.52
CA ARG A 351 -14.84 -24.74 52.28
C ARG A 351 -15.65 -25.57 51.28
N LEU A 352 -16.61 -24.93 50.62
CA LEU A 352 -17.44 -25.53 49.58
C LEU A 352 -17.48 -24.59 48.38
N MET A 353 -17.26 -25.14 47.18
CA MET A 353 -17.40 -24.43 45.92
C MET A 353 -18.61 -24.96 45.16
N VAL A 354 -19.44 -24.05 44.65
CA VAL A 354 -20.59 -24.39 43.77
C VAL A 354 -20.29 -23.87 42.36
N SER A 355 -20.26 -24.80 41.40
CA SER A 355 -20.02 -24.50 39.98
C SER A 355 -21.07 -25.17 39.10
N SER A 356 -21.17 -24.73 37.85
CA SER A 356 -22.10 -25.25 36.84
C SER A 356 -21.36 -25.60 35.54
N SER A 357 -21.88 -26.56 34.77
CA SER A 357 -21.24 -26.96 33.51
C SER A 357 -21.55 -25.97 32.39
N THR A 358 -22.69 -25.28 32.47
CA THR A 358 -23.08 -24.24 31.51
C THR A 358 -23.62 -22.98 32.21
N PRO A 359 -23.60 -21.82 31.53
CA PRO A 359 -24.20 -20.60 32.06
C PRO A 359 -25.72 -20.74 32.24
N LYS A 360 -26.27 -20.16 33.31
CA LYS A 360 -27.72 -20.14 33.66
C LYS A 360 -28.31 -21.47 34.19
N GLU A 361 -27.50 -22.42 34.63
CA GLU A 361 -27.97 -23.65 35.31
C GLU A 361 -28.46 -23.42 36.77
N GLY A 362 -28.37 -22.20 37.30
CA GLY A 362 -28.89 -21.87 38.62
C GLY A 362 -27.88 -21.90 39.77
N LYS A 363 -26.56 -21.96 39.48
CA LYS A 363 -25.44 -21.83 40.46
C LYS A 363 -25.73 -20.81 41.56
N THR A 364 -26.05 -19.57 41.20
CA THR A 364 -26.24 -18.48 42.17
C THR A 364 -27.44 -18.74 43.10
N THR A 365 -28.54 -19.23 42.54
CA THR A 365 -29.75 -19.57 43.31
C THR A 365 -29.48 -20.71 44.29
N VAL A 366 -28.75 -21.74 43.86
CA VAL A 366 -28.39 -22.88 44.71
C VAL A 366 -27.47 -22.43 45.84
N SER A 367 -26.46 -21.62 45.53
CA SER A 367 -25.52 -21.11 46.55
C SER A 367 -26.22 -20.25 47.61
N ILE A 368 -27.17 -19.39 47.23
CA ILE A 368 -27.93 -18.54 48.16
C ILE A 368 -28.87 -19.39 49.02
N GLY A 369 -29.63 -20.31 48.40
CA GLY A 369 -30.56 -21.19 49.11
C GLY A 369 -29.85 -22.11 50.09
N LEU A 370 -28.71 -22.67 49.69
CA LEU A 370 -27.86 -23.48 50.56
C LEU A 370 -27.28 -22.66 51.73
N ALA A 371 -26.78 -21.45 51.47
CA ALA A 371 -26.26 -20.59 52.52
C ALA A 371 -27.35 -20.24 53.55
N ALA A 372 -28.56 -19.90 53.10
CA ALA A 372 -29.70 -19.64 53.98
C ALA A 372 -30.06 -20.89 54.82
N ALA A 373 -30.13 -22.07 54.21
CA ALA A 373 -30.43 -23.31 54.92
C ALA A 373 -29.35 -23.68 55.95
N LEU A 374 -28.06 -23.49 55.64
CA LEU A 374 -26.97 -23.72 56.58
C LEU A 374 -27.00 -22.75 57.77
N VAL A 375 -27.40 -21.48 57.55
CA VAL A 375 -27.61 -20.51 58.64
C VAL A 375 -28.76 -20.94 59.54
N VAL A 376 -29.87 -21.46 58.98
CA VAL A 376 -31.00 -22.00 59.76
C VAL A 376 -30.56 -23.21 60.60
N LEU A 377 -29.66 -24.06 60.08
CA LEU A 377 -29.06 -25.17 60.84
C LEU A 377 -28.02 -24.70 61.90
N GLY A 378 -27.78 -23.40 62.04
CA GLY A 378 -26.93 -22.81 63.08
C GLY A 378 -25.46 -22.60 62.69
N PHE A 379 -25.08 -22.82 61.44
CA PHE A 379 -23.71 -22.59 60.98
C PHE A 379 -23.42 -21.10 60.72
N ARG A 380 -22.19 -20.66 61.01
CA ARG A 380 -21.69 -19.36 60.57
C ARG A 380 -21.17 -19.49 59.14
N VAL A 381 -21.88 -18.89 58.19
CA VAL A 381 -21.59 -19.01 56.76
C VAL A 381 -21.05 -17.69 56.22
N LEU A 382 -19.87 -17.75 55.58
CA LEU A 382 -19.34 -16.66 54.77
C LEU A 382 -19.53 -17.03 53.30
N MET A 383 -20.25 -16.18 52.56
CA MET A 383 -20.45 -16.34 51.13
C MET A 383 -19.48 -15.42 50.38
N VAL A 384 -18.69 -15.99 49.47
CA VAL A 384 -17.74 -15.25 48.64
C VAL A 384 -18.17 -15.38 47.19
N ASP A 385 -18.39 -14.26 46.50
CA ASP A 385 -18.64 -14.28 45.05
C ASP A 385 -17.31 -14.46 44.31
N GLY A 386 -17.11 -15.66 43.74
CA GLY A 386 -15.96 -15.96 42.90
C GLY A 386 -16.16 -15.65 41.42
N ASP A 387 -17.33 -15.11 41.03
CA ASP A 387 -17.67 -14.82 39.63
C ASP A 387 -17.43 -13.34 39.29
N PHE A 388 -16.17 -13.00 39.01
CA PHE A 388 -15.77 -11.63 38.68
C PHE A 388 -16.33 -11.12 37.34
N HIS A 389 -16.89 -12.00 36.49
CA HIS A 389 -17.41 -11.62 35.17
C HIS A 389 -18.86 -11.17 35.23
N LYS A 390 -19.66 -11.74 36.13
CA LYS A 390 -21.06 -11.38 36.37
C LYS A 390 -21.32 -11.40 37.88
N ALA A 391 -20.83 -10.38 38.58
CA ALA A 391 -20.99 -10.22 40.03
C ALA A 391 -22.47 -10.00 40.42
N GLN A 392 -23.25 -11.08 40.45
CA GLN A 392 -24.69 -11.05 40.70
C GLN A 392 -25.03 -11.22 42.18
N LEU A 393 -24.09 -11.65 43.04
CA LEU A 393 -24.39 -11.88 44.47
C LEU A 393 -24.68 -10.59 45.24
N SER A 394 -23.96 -9.50 44.94
CA SER A 394 -24.11 -8.22 45.62
C SER A 394 -25.53 -7.64 45.46
N HIS A 395 -26.13 -7.73 44.26
CA HIS A 395 -27.51 -7.29 44.01
C HIS A 395 -28.55 -8.11 44.79
N HIS A 396 -28.32 -9.41 44.98
CA HIS A 396 -29.27 -10.29 45.65
C HIS A 396 -29.16 -10.26 47.19
N LEU A 397 -27.97 -9.96 47.74
CA LEU A 397 -27.75 -9.86 49.19
C LEU A 397 -28.18 -8.51 49.78
N ILE A 398 -28.15 -7.40 49.01
CA ILE A 398 -28.64 -6.09 49.48
C ILE A 398 -30.13 -6.14 49.88
N MET A 399 -30.93 -7.01 49.25
CA MET A 399 -32.33 -7.24 49.65
C MET A 399 -32.51 -8.00 50.97
N LEU A 400 -31.49 -8.71 51.46
CA LEU A 400 -31.56 -9.51 52.69
C LEU A 400 -31.11 -8.72 53.95
N CYS A 401 -30.26 -7.70 53.82
CA CYS A 401 -29.83 -6.85 54.92
C CYS A 401 -30.79 -5.70 55.27
N GLN A 402 -31.79 -5.39 54.44
CA GLN A 402 -32.76 -4.32 54.72
C GLN A 402 -33.96 -4.73 55.59
N VAL A 403 -33.99 -5.97 56.10
CA VAL A 403 -35.11 -6.48 56.94
C VAL A 403 -34.60 -7.04 58.27
N ARG A 404 -33.66 -6.33 58.91
CA ARG A 404 -33.39 -6.52 60.34
C ARG A 404 -33.23 -5.18 61.04
#